data_AF-A0A1H9JG34-F1
#
_entry.id   AF-A0A1H9JG34-F1
#
_cell.length_a   1.000
_cell.length_b   1.000
_cell.length_c   1.000
_cell.angle_alpha   90.00
_cell.angle_beta   90.00
_cell.angle_gamma   90.00
#
_symmetry.space_group_name_H-M   'P 1'
#
loop_
_entity.id
_entity.type
_entity.pdbx_description
1 polymer ?
#
loop_
_entity_poly.entity_id
_entity_poly.type
_entity_poly.pdbx_seq_one_letter_code
_entity_poly.pdbx_strand_id
1 'polypeptide(L)'
;MQSLRRYLERTLRLSVNEAKSAVDRPWERKFLGFTLSRKDKAIKVADKAIATLKDKVRAISVRTRGRRLTQIIEELRELLLGWKAYFGIAEVQSPLRELDQWVRRRLRCYIWKQWNRSGYRQLRKRGVSRNLAWNTAKSAHGPWRLSQSPGLTIALPNRYFTDLGLPTLEAR
;
A
#
# COMPACT_ATOMS: atom_id res chain seq x y z
N MET A 1 -8.17 -33.72 -14.11
CA MET A 1 -6.76 -33.51 -13.70
C MET A 1 -5.90 -34.78 -13.81
N GLN A 2 -6.45 -35.97 -13.58
CA GLN A 2 -5.68 -37.24 -13.61
C GLN A 2 -4.99 -37.55 -14.96
N SER A 3 -5.60 -37.21 -16.10
CA SER A 3 -5.02 -37.43 -17.44
C SER A 3 -3.75 -36.60 -17.67
N LEU A 4 -3.81 -35.29 -17.40
CA LEU A 4 -2.67 -34.37 -17.52
C LEU A 4 -1.56 -34.70 -16.52
N ARG A 5 -1.91 -35.06 -15.29
CA ARG A 5 -0.95 -35.53 -14.29
C ARG A 5 -0.17 -36.75 -14.79
N ARG A 6 -0.88 -37.76 -15.31
CA ARG A 6 -0.27 -38.98 -15.83
C ARG A 6 0.69 -38.69 -17.00
N TYR A 7 0.34 -37.77 -17.89
CA TYR A 7 1.21 -37.35 -18.99
C TYR A 7 2.49 -36.66 -18.49
N LEU A 8 2.36 -35.72 -17.55
CA LEU A 8 3.51 -35.02 -16.95
C LEU A 8 4.46 -36.00 -16.23
N GLU A 9 3.91 -36.92 -15.44
CA GLU A 9 4.70 -37.86 -14.64
C GLU A 9 5.31 -38.99 -15.49
N ARG A 10 4.57 -39.55 -16.46
CA ARG A 10 5.03 -40.72 -17.22
C ARG A 10 5.82 -40.39 -18.48
N THR A 11 5.41 -39.37 -19.23
CA THR A 11 6.06 -39.00 -20.49
C THR A 11 7.17 -37.99 -20.26
N LEU A 12 6.87 -36.90 -19.54
CA LEU A 12 7.82 -35.80 -19.32
C LEU A 12 8.68 -35.97 -18.06
N ARG A 13 8.38 -36.97 -17.21
CA ARG A 13 9.08 -37.27 -15.95
C ARG A 13 9.15 -36.07 -14.98
N LEU A 14 8.09 -35.27 -14.93
CA LEU A 14 7.94 -34.13 -14.02
C LEU A 14 6.95 -34.45 -12.90
N SER A 15 7.29 -34.10 -11.65
CA SER A 15 6.41 -34.29 -10.49
C SER A 15 5.45 -33.13 -10.30
N VAL A 16 4.18 -33.43 -10.00
CA VAL A 16 3.15 -32.42 -9.72
C VAL A 16 3.15 -32.08 -8.24
N ASN A 17 3.22 -30.79 -7.91
CA ASN A 17 3.10 -30.33 -6.54
C ASN A 17 1.61 -30.26 -6.14
N GLU A 18 1.14 -31.26 -5.38
CA GLU A 18 -0.25 -31.37 -4.94
C GLU A 18 -0.67 -30.26 -3.97
N ALA A 19 0.25 -29.74 -3.15
CA ALA A 19 -0.05 -28.62 -2.25
C ALA A 19 -0.34 -27.30 -3.01
N LYS A 20 0.18 -27.15 -4.23
CA LYS A 20 -0.05 -25.98 -5.09
C LYS A 20 -1.15 -26.21 -6.13
N SER A 21 -1.39 -27.45 -6.54
CA SER A 21 -2.29 -27.80 -7.64
C SER A 21 -3.66 -28.18 -7.10
N ALA A 22 -4.71 -27.49 -7.56
CA ALA A 22 -6.07 -27.73 -7.09
C ALA A 22 -7.08 -27.55 -8.21
N VAL A 23 -8.19 -28.31 -8.15
CA VAL A 23 -9.39 -28.07 -8.95
C VAL A 23 -10.34 -27.30 -8.05
N ASP A 24 -10.44 -26.00 -8.29
CA ASP A 24 -11.14 -25.08 -7.41
C ASP A 24 -11.65 -23.86 -8.21
N ARG A 25 -12.50 -23.04 -7.60
CA ARG A 25 -13.08 -21.86 -8.22
C ARG A 25 -12.00 -20.78 -8.48
N PRO A 26 -12.05 -20.07 -9.62
CA PRO A 26 -11.03 -19.07 -9.96
C PRO A 26 -10.84 -17.94 -8.94
N TRP A 27 -11.89 -17.55 -8.21
CA TRP A 27 -11.84 -16.50 -7.18
C TRP A 27 -11.32 -16.99 -5.81
N GLU A 28 -11.21 -18.30 -5.60
CA GLU A 28 -10.61 -18.92 -4.39
C GLU A 28 -9.11 -19.20 -4.60
N ARG A 29 -8.64 -19.01 -5.85
CA ARG A 29 -7.27 -19.29 -6.28
C ARG A 29 -6.58 -18.03 -6.80
N LYS A 30 -5.26 -18.11 -6.87
CA LYS A 30 -4.41 -17.06 -7.43
C LYS A 30 -3.60 -17.59 -8.60
N PHE A 31 -3.40 -16.76 -9.61
CA PHE A 31 -2.59 -17.05 -10.77
C PHE A 31 -1.74 -15.83 -11.11
N LEU A 32 -0.41 -16.00 -11.13
CA LEU A 32 0.57 -14.93 -11.45
C LEU A 32 0.40 -13.61 -10.66
N GLY A 33 -0.13 -13.68 -9.44
CA GLY A 33 -0.38 -12.52 -8.58
C GLY A 33 -1.78 -11.91 -8.73
N PHE A 34 -2.63 -12.47 -9.58
CA PHE A 34 -4.02 -12.08 -9.77
C PHE A 34 -4.98 -13.14 -9.23
N THR A 35 -6.23 -12.75 -9.06
CA THR A 35 -7.40 -13.60 -8.78
C THR A 35 -8.60 -12.99 -9.50
N LEU A 36 -9.70 -13.74 -9.62
CA LEU A 36 -10.93 -13.20 -10.20
C LEU A 36 -11.90 -12.74 -9.12
N SER A 37 -12.69 -11.71 -9.41
CA SER A 37 -13.81 -11.32 -8.55
C SER A 37 -14.92 -12.37 -8.60
N ARG A 38 -15.54 -12.67 -7.44
CA ARG A 38 -16.68 -13.60 -7.38
C ARG A 38 -17.91 -13.09 -8.13
N LYS A 39 -18.11 -11.77 -8.15
CA LYS A 39 -19.32 -11.14 -8.69
C LYS A 39 -19.24 -11.00 -10.21
N ASP A 40 -18.26 -10.22 -10.67
CA ASP A 40 -18.19 -9.79 -12.07
C ASP A 40 -17.10 -10.53 -12.86
N LYS A 41 -16.42 -11.52 -12.23
CA LYS A 41 -15.26 -12.23 -12.80
C LYS A 41 -14.11 -11.33 -13.26
N ALA A 42 -14.16 -10.05 -12.87
CA ALA A 42 -13.16 -9.03 -13.14
C ALA A 42 -11.79 -9.41 -12.55
N ILE A 43 -10.72 -8.98 -13.23
CA ILE A 43 -9.34 -9.22 -12.78
C ILE A 43 -9.08 -8.41 -11.51
N LYS A 44 -8.70 -9.10 -10.44
CA LYS A 44 -8.36 -8.52 -9.13
C LYS A 44 -6.91 -8.87 -8.76
N VAL A 45 -6.21 -7.94 -8.13
CA VAL A 45 -4.91 -8.25 -7.51
C VAL A 45 -5.08 -9.21 -6.34
N ALA A 46 -4.30 -10.28 -6.30
CA ALA A 46 -4.35 -11.25 -5.21
C ALA A 46 -3.87 -10.63 -3.88
N ASP A 47 -4.51 -11.01 -2.78
CA ASP A 47 -4.21 -10.43 -1.46
C ASP A 47 -2.75 -10.64 -1.03
N LYS A 48 -2.12 -11.74 -1.45
CA LYS A 48 -0.69 -11.99 -1.23
C LYS A 48 0.19 -10.93 -1.89
N ALA A 49 -0.13 -10.51 -3.11
CA ALA A 49 0.65 -9.50 -3.82
C ALA A 49 0.53 -8.12 -3.14
N ILE A 50 -0.67 -7.79 -2.65
CA ILE A 50 -0.92 -6.58 -1.86
C ILE A 50 -0.13 -6.62 -0.55
N ALA A 51 -0.12 -7.76 0.15
CA ALA A 51 0.65 -7.93 1.38
C ALA A 51 2.15 -7.72 1.14
N THR A 52 2.70 -8.34 0.09
CA THR A 52 4.11 -8.16 -0.30
C THR A 52 4.43 -6.70 -0.60
N LEU A 53 3.56 -5.97 -1.30
CA LEU A 53 3.77 -4.53 -1.54
C LEU A 53 3.73 -3.75 -0.21
N LYS A 54 2.77 -4.04 0.68
CA LYS A 54 2.71 -3.41 2.01
C LYS A 54 3.99 -3.65 2.81
N ASP A 55 4.60 -4.83 2.73
CA ASP A 55 5.87 -5.11 3.40
C ASP A 55 7.03 -4.30 2.83
N LYS A 56 7.15 -4.21 1.50
CA LYS A 56 8.15 -3.36 0.85
C LYS A 56 7.98 -1.88 1.22
N VAL A 57 6.74 -1.38 1.19
CA VAL A 57 6.43 0.00 1.62
C VAL A 57 6.78 0.20 3.10
N ARG A 58 6.50 -0.78 3.97
CA ARG A 58 6.88 -0.71 5.40
C ARG A 58 8.39 -0.56 5.57
N ALA A 59 9.18 -1.34 4.83
CA ALA A 59 10.64 -1.31 4.88
C ALA A 59 11.20 0.05 4.42
N ILE A 60 10.62 0.64 3.37
CA ILE A 60 11.03 1.97 2.89
C ILE A 60 10.64 3.06 3.91
N SER A 61 9.40 3.03 4.39
CA SER A 61 8.81 4.05 5.27
C SER A 61 9.00 3.79 6.77
N VAL A 62 10.15 3.21 7.15
CA VAL A 62 10.50 2.99 8.57
C VAL A 62 10.75 4.34 9.24
N ARG A 63 10.01 4.61 10.32
CA ARG A 63 10.01 5.90 11.03
C ARG A 63 11.36 6.28 11.66
N THR A 64 12.25 5.32 11.89
CA THR A 64 13.57 5.51 12.51
C THR A 64 14.70 5.66 11.49
N ARG A 65 14.41 5.65 10.19
CA ARG A 65 15.42 5.64 9.13
C ARG A 65 16.21 6.95 8.99
N GLY A 66 15.69 8.07 9.51
CA GLY A 66 16.40 9.36 9.53
C GLY A 66 16.63 10.02 8.16
N ARG A 67 15.98 9.55 7.10
CA ARG A 67 16.14 10.07 5.73
C ARG A 67 15.21 11.27 5.48
N ARG A 68 15.57 12.09 4.49
CA ARG A 68 14.72 13.20 4.04
C ARG A 68 13.43 12.64 3.43
N LEU A 69 12.32 13.36 3.59
CA LEU A 69 11.03 12.94 3.05
C LEU A 69 11.07 12.76 1.52
N THR A 70 11.79 13.63 0.81
CA THR A 70 11.92 13.56 -0.66
C THR A 70 12.55 12.24 -1.11
N GLN A 71 13.63 11.81 -0.46
CA GLN A 71 14.29 10.51 -0.72
C GLN A 71 13.34 9.33 -0.49
N ILE A 72 12.56 9.38 0.60
CA ILE A 72 11.55 8.35 0.88
C ILE A 72 10.48 8.30 -0.23
N ILE A 73 10.06 9.46 -0.76
CA ILE A 73 9.06 9.54 -1.81
C ILE A 73 9.62 9.06 -3.15
N GLU A 74 10.88 9.36 -3.47
CA GLU A 74 11.57 8.85 -4.66
C GLU A 74 11.65 7.32 -4.66
N GLU A 75 12.10 6.72 -3.55
CA GLU A 75 12.15 5.25 -3.40
C GLU A 75 10.75 4.62 -3.50
N LEU A 76 9.74 5.26 -2.89
CA LEU A 76 8.36 4.80 -3.01
C LEU A 76 7.83 4.94 -4.44
N ARG A 77 8.19 6.02 -5.15
CA ARG A 77 7.77 6.26 -6.53
C ARG A 77 8.26 5.14 -7.43
N GLU A 78 9.54 4.79 -7.36
CA GLU A 78 10.11 3.70 -8.17
C GLU A 78 9.39 2.37 -7.93
N LEU A 79 9.21 2.02 -6.64
CA LEU A 79 8.50 0.81 -6.25
C LEU A 79 7.05 0.79 -6.75
N LEU A 80 6.32 1.90 -6.56
CA LEU A 80 4.91 1.99 -6.89
C LEU A 80 4.67 2.01 -8.40
N LEU A 81 5.53 2.70 -9.17
CA LEU A 81 5.43 2.72 -10.63
C LEU A 81 5.71 1.34 -11.23
N GLY A 82 6.77 0.65 -10.79
CA GLY A 82 7.06 -0.72 -11.24
C GLY A 82 5.94 -1.69 -10.89
N TRP A 83 5.39 -1.57 -9.68
CA TRP A 83 4.25 -2.38 -9.27
C TRP A 83 2.99 -2.07 -10.07
N LYS A 84 2.70 -0.78 -10.34
CA LYS A 84 1.57 -0.34 -11.16
C LYS A 84 1.70 -0.81 -12.61
N ALA A 85 2.91 -0.83 -13.18
CA ALA A 85 3.13 -1.30 -14.54
C ALA A 85 2.71 -2.77 -14.71
N TYR A 86 2.99 -3.62 -13.71
CA TYR A 86 2.59 -5.03 -13.75
C TYR A 86 1.11 -5.25 -13.38
N PHE A 87 0.65 -4.65 -12.29
CA PHE A 87 -0.70 -4.87 -11.76
C PHE A 87 -1.77 -3.94 -12.35
N GLY A 88 -1.40 -3.03 -13.25
CA GLY A 88 -2.30 -2.06 -13.89
C GLY A 88 -3.39 -2.69 -14.76
N ILE A 89 -3.26 -3.97 -15.10
CA ILE A 89 -4.27 -4.77 -15.80
C ILE A 89 -5.49 -5.07 -14.90
N ALA A 90 -5.35 -4.92 -13.58
CA ALA A 90 -6.45 -5.20 -12.66
C ALA A 90 -7.63 -4.23 -12.86
N GLU A 91 -8.80 -4.78 -13.12
CA GLU A 91 -10.05 -4.04 -13.28
C GLU A 91 -10.63 -3.59 -11.93
N VAL A 92 -10.44 -4.38 -10.88
CA VAL A 92 -10.96 -4.07 -9.54
C VAL A 92 -10.08 -3.03 -8.85
N GLN A 93 -10.53 -1.76 -8.84
CA GLN A 93 -9.78 -0.63 -8.30
C GLN A 93 -9.88 -0.42 -6.78
N SER A 94 -10.89 -1.00 -6.10
CA SER A 94 -11.09 -0.76 -4.65
C SER A 94 -9.86 -1.06 -3.79
N PRO A 95 -9.18 -2.22 -3.96
CA PRO A 95 -7.97 -2.51 -3.20
C PRO A 95 -6.81 -1.55 -3.49
N LEU A 96 -6.73 -1.01 -4.71
CA LEU A 96 -5.70 -0.04 -5.10
C LEU A 96 -5.93 1.31 -4.40
N ARG A 97 -7.19 1.76 -4.33
CA ARG A 97 -7.58 2.97 -3.59
C ARG A 97 -7.26 2.87 -2.10
N GLU A 98 -7.59 1.74 -1.49
CA GLU A 98 -7.26 1.49 -0.08
C GLU A 98 -5.74 1.49 0.14
N LEU A 99 -4.98 0.95 -0.80
CA LEU A 99 -3.54 0.93 -0.74
C LEU A 99 -2.94 2.34 -0.83
N ASP A 100 -3.42 3.18 -1.75
CA ASP A 100 -3.02 4.59 -1.86
C ASP A 100 -3.33 5.38 -0.59
N GLN A 101 -4.50 5.16 0.02
CA GLN A 101 -4.84 5.76 1.32
C GLN A 101 -3.89 5.29 2.42
N TRP A 102 -3.58 4.00 2.46
CA TRP A 102 -2.68 3.41 3.44
C TRP A 102 -1.23 3.91 3.31
N VAL A 103 -0.72 4.04 2.08
CA VAL A 103 0.62 4.61 1.81
C VAL A 103 0.70 6.06 2.30
N ARG A 104 -0.28 6.91 1.94
CA ARG A 104 -0.35 8.31 2.39
C ARG A 104 -0.43 8.41 3.91
N ARG A 105 -1.22 7.54 4.56
CA ARG A 105 -1.28 7.45 6.02
C ARG A 105 0.08 7.13 6.63
N ARG A 106 0.83 6.19 6.06
CA ARG A 106 2.20 5.89 6.52
C ARG A 106 3.14 7.08 6.38
N LEU A 107 3.07 7.82 5.28
CA LEU A 107 3.86 9.04 5.12
C LEU A 107 3.48 10.13 6.13
N ARG A 108 2.18 10.31 6.43
CA ARG A 108 1.75 11.18 7.55
C ARG A 108 2.35 10.74 8.89
N CYS A 109 2.38 9.43 9.17
CA CYS A 109 3.02 8.90 10.37
C CYS A 109 4.51 9.21 10.42
N TYR A 110 5.20 9.05 9.28
CA TYR A 110 6.63 9.32 9.14
C TYR A 110 6.92 10.79 9.44
N ILE A 111 6.21 11.69 8.77
CA ILE A 111 6.35 13.14 8.94
C ILE A 111 6.04 13.57 10.39
N TRP A 112 4.97 13.04 10.99
CA TRP A 112 4.63 13.33 12.38
C TRP A 112 5.75 12.94 13.35
N LYS A 113 6.35 11.75 13.14
CA LYS A 113 7.47 11.31 13.96
C LYS A 113 8.70 12.21 13.76
N GLN A 114 8.95 12.66 12.53
CA GLN A 114 10.06 13.56 12.21
C GLN A 114 9.87 14.95 12.83
N TRP A 115 8.64 15.47 12.90
CA TRP A 115 8.37 16.76 13.54
C TRP A 115 8.65 16.73 15.04
N ASN A 116 8.44 15.59 15.71
CA ASN A 116 8.72 15.40 17.13
C ASN A 116 8.21 16.58 17.99
N ARG A 117 9.08 17.23 18.78
CA ARG A 117 8.74 18.39 19.64
C ARG A 117 8.21 19.60 18.85
N SER A 118 8.50 19.70 17.55
CA SER A 118 8.04 20.81 16.71
C SER A 118 6.63 20.62 16.12
N GLY A 119 5.94 19.52 16.44
CA GLY A 119 4.63 19.16 15.87
C GLY A 119 3.60 20.30 15.91
N TYR A 120 3.42 20.97 17.04
CA TYR A 120 2.50 22.11 17.16
C TYR A 120 2.84 23.25 16.19
N ARG A 121 4.11 23.64 16.11
CA ARG A 121 4.58 24.71 15.22
C ARG A 121 4.36 24.34 13.75
N GLN A 122 4.62 23.09 13.38
CA GLN A 122 4.44 22.59 12.02
C GLN A 122 2.97 22.52 11.60
N LEU A 123 2.07 22.18 12.53
CA LEU A 123 0.62 22.21 12.31
C LEU A 123 0.12 23.64 12.11
N ARG A 124 0.53 24.58 12.99
CA ARG A 124 0.17 26.01 12.86
C ARG A 124 0.68 26.62 11.57
N LYS A 125 1.93 26.32 11.17
CA LYS A 125 2.51 26.77 9.89
C LYS A 125 1.70 26.33 8.67
N ARG A 126 0.95 25.23 8.79
CA ARG A 126 0.13 24.66 7.71
C ARG A 126 -1.38 24.95 7.88
N GLY A 127 -1.73 25.98 8.65
CA GLY A 127 -3.10 26.49 8.73
C GLY A 127 -4.03 25.76 9.70
N VAL A 128 -3.53 24.82 10.52
CA VAL A 128 -4.37 24.15 11.53
C VAL A 128 -4.71 25.12 12.66
N SER A 129 -5.97 25.17 13.12
CA SER A 129 -6.40 26.05 14.21
C SER A 129 -5.63 25.81 15.52
N ARG A 130 -5.51 26.83 16.39
CA ARG A 130 -4.75 26.75 17.64
C ARG A 130 -5.18 25.58 18.52
N ASN A 131 -6.49 25.44 18.75
CA ASN A 131 -7.05 24.41 19.62
C ASN A 131 -6.81 23.00 19.04
N LEU A 132 -7.06 22.80 17.74
CA LEU A 132 -6.85 21.51 17.09
C LEU A 132 -5.35 21.14 17.05
N ALA A 133 -4.47 22.11 16.77
CA ALA A 133 -3.04 21.89 16.76
C ALA A 133 -2.52 21.52 18.15
N TRP A 134 -3.00 22.18 19.20
CA TRP A 134 -2.64 21.87 20.58
C TRP A 134 -3.08 20.46 20.98
N ASN A 135 -4.36 20.14 20.76
CA ASN A 135 -4.94 18.83 21.07
C ASN A 135 -4.21 17.70 20.32
N THR A 136 -3.87 17.91 19.05
CA THR A 136 -3.14 16.92 18.24
C THR A 136 -1.70 16.74 18.76
N ALA A 137 -1.01 17.83 19.11
CA ALA A 137 0.38 17.79 19.54
C ALA A 137 0.57 17.27 20.97
N LYS A 138 -0.39 17.48 21.86
CA LYS A 138 -0.36 17.03 23.26
C LYS A 138 -1.07 15.69 23.48
N SER A 139 -1.62 15.10 22.43
CA SER A 139 -2.29 13.80 22.52
C SER A 139 -1.34 12.69 22.96
N ALA A 140 -1.81 11.82 23.87
CA ALA A 140 -1.10 10.61 24.28
C ALA A 140 -1.13 9.50 23.21
N HIS A 141 -1.85 9.68 22.11
CA HIS A 141 -2.00 8.65 21.10
C HIS A 141 -0.75 8.45 20.26
N GLY A 142 -0.47 7.19 19.90
CA GLY A 142 0.67 6.85 19.06
C GLY A 142 0.58 7.45 17.65
N PRO A 143 1.73 7.57 16.93
CA PRO A 143 1.79 8.19 15.60
C PRO A 143 0.83 7.58 14.57
N TRP A 144 0.57 6.28 14.64
CA TRP A 144 -0.36 5.60 13.73
C TRP A 144 -1.81 6.09 13.92
N ARG A 145 -2.26 6.27 15.16
CA ARG A 145 -3.59 6.81 15.45
C ARG A 145 -3.67 8.29 15.07
N LEU A 146 -2.63 9.07 15.39
CA LEU A 146 -2.58 10.50 15.04
C LEU A 146 -2.56 10.76 13.54
N SER A 147 -1.98 9.88 12.72
CA SER A 147 -1.98 10.05 11.25
C SER A 147 -3.35 10.11 10.58
N GLN A 148 -4.41 9.72 11.29
CA GLN A 148 -5.81 9.86 10.86
C GLN A 148 -6.54 11.02 11.55
N SER A 149 -5.85 11.79 12.40
CA SER A 149 -6.45 12.96 13.05
C SER A 149 -6.77 14.07 12.04
N PRO A 150 -7.84 14.86 12.27
CA PRO A 150 -8.15 16.02 11.43
C PRO A 150 -6.99 17.00 11.33
N GLY A 151 -6.22 17.20 12.41
CA GLY A 151 -5.06 18.09 12.42
C GLY A 151 -4.00 17.69 11.40
N LEU A 152 -3.68 16.39 11.30
CA LEU A 152 -2.72 15.90 10.32
C LEU A 152 -3.29 15.79 8.90
N THR A 153 -4.60 15.55 8.74
CA THR A 153 -5.24 15.56 7.43
C THR A 153 -5.26 16.96 6.81
N ILE A 154 -5.54 17.99 7.62
CA ILE A 154 -5.50 19.40 7.19
C ILE A 154 -4.07 19.83 6.89
N ALA A 155 -3.12 19.49 7.77
CA ALA A 155 -1.72 19.87 7.58
C ALA A 155 -1.06 19.13 6.40
N LEU A 156 -1.41 17.86 6.17
CA LEU A 156 -0.80 17.01 5.14
C LEU A 156 -1.91 16.42 4.24
N PRO A 157 -2.56 17.27 3.42
CA PRO A 157 -3.62 16.85 2.53
C PRO A 157 -3.08 15.94 1.43
N ASN A 158 -3.96 15.23 0.73
CA ASN A 158 -3.56 14.33 -0.35
C ASN A 158 -2.72 15.04 -1.43
N ARG A 159 -3.08 16.30 -1.75
CA ARG A 159 -2.33 17.15 -2.69
C ARG A 159 -0.86 17.35 -2.31
N TYR A 160 -0.56 17.46 -1.01
CA TYR A 160 0.82 17.64 -0.54
C TYR A 160 1.72 16.48 -0.98
N PHE A 161 1.20 15.25 -1.00
CA PHE A 161 1.97 14.09 -1.43
C PHE A 161 2.06 13.98 -2.96
N THR A 162 1.01 14.37 -3.68
CA THR A 162 1.04 14.40 -5.15
C THR A 162 2.03 15.44 -5.67
N ASP A 163 2.07 16.62 -5.04
CA ASP A 163 2.98 17.72 -5.39
C ASP A 163 4.45 17.33 -5.12
N LEU A 164 4.68 16.49 -4.12
CA LEU A 164 6.00 15.89 -3.85
C LEU A 164 6.35 14.72 -4.80
N GLY A 165 5.46 14.35 -5.72
CA GLY A 165 5.71 13.35 -6.74
C GLY A 165 5.29 11.92 -6.38
N LEU A 166 4.54 11.69 -5.29
CA LEU A 166 4.01 10.35 -4.98
C LEU A 166 3.00 9.91 -6.06
N PRO A 167 3.22 8.80 -6.77
CA PRO A 167 2.28 8.30 -7.76
C PRO A 167 1.02 7.71 -7.10
N THR A 168 -0.10 7.73 -7.82
CA THR A 168 -1.33 7.01 -7.44
C THR A 168 -1.40 5.67 -8.16
N LEU A 169 -1.83 4.62 -7.46
CA LEU A 169 -2.00 3.29 -8.01
C LEU A 169 -3.32 3.13 -8.75
N GLU A 170 -4.36 3.86 -8.34
CA GLU A 170 -5.63 3.83 -9.06
C GLU A 170 -5.48 4.28 -10.53
N ALA A 171 -6.25 3.64 -11.42
CA ALA A 171 -6.49 4.14 -12.76
C ALA A 171 -7.33 5.43 -12.69
N ARG A 172 -7.00 6.40 -13.53
CA ARG A 172 -7.84 7.58 -13.75
C ARG A 172 -9.03 7.23 -14.60
#